data_AF-A0A1H3IM81-F1
#
_entry.id   AF-A0A1H3IM81-F1
#
_cell.length_a   1.000
_cell.length_b   1.000
_cell.length_c   1.000
_cell.angle_alpha   90.00
_cell.angle_beta   90.00
_cell.angle_gamma   90.00
#
_symmetry.space_group_name_H-M   'P 1'
#
loop_
_entity.id
_entity.type
_entity.pdbx_description
1 polymer ?
#
loop_
_entity_poly.entity_id
_entity_poly.type
_entity_poly.pdbx_seq_one_letter_code
_entity_poly.pdbx_strand_id
1 'polypeptide(L)'
;MLIHVAADVAQKRRDRGLRLNYPETMALLTAYVFESARDGKSVSDIMDSGRQLLTRVDVMAGVPEMIKDVQVEATFPDGTKLVTIHSPIPEAAKKEDIEIHPGKVEHPKPPHKPDCPVDCEHDQNSSQHCDKCTDEDAWHLPIEYNKNTEFVAVKVRNEADRPIQVGSHYNLSEVNAFLMVESKRASDGSTWAKISPAERLNTYADHRLNIPAGKSVRFEPGDEHCVELLKIEAKQ
;
A
#
# COMPACT_ATOMS: atom_id res chain seq x y z
N MET A 1 -24.54 16.54 16.17
CA MET A 1 -25.03 17.93 16.09
C MET A 1 -23.97 18.93 15.58
N LEU A 2 -22.79 19.09 16.20
CA LEU A 2 -21.78 20.07 15.73
C LEU A 2 -21.34 19.86 14.26
N ILE A 3 -21.20 18.61 13.83
CA ILE A 3 -20.79 18.29 12.46
C ILE A 3 -21.83 18.70 11.40
N HIS A 4 -23.13 18.61 11.71
CA HIS A 4 -24.18 19.10 10.81
C HIS A 4 -24.14 20.62 10.69
N VAL A 5 -23.86 21.35 11.78
CA VAL A 5 -23.70 22.81 11.72
C VAL A 5 -22.50 23.19 10.84
N ALA A 6 -21.38 22.47 10.95
CA ALA A 6 -20.24 22.67 10.08
C ALA A 6 -20.57 22.38 8.61
N ALA A 7 -21.33 21.31 8.34
CA ALA A 7 -21.80 20.96 7.01
C ALA A 7 -22.74 22.03 6.44
N ASP A 8 -23.66 22.57 7.23
CA ASP A 8 -24.55 23.66 6.81
C ASP A 8 -23.77 24.92 6.42
N VAL A 9 -22.71 25.26 7.17
CA VAL A 9 -21.83 26.38 6.83
C VAL A 9 -21.09 26.10 5.53
N ALA A 10 -20.58 24.88 5.34
CA ALA A 10 -19.92 24.45 4.12
C ALA A 10 -20.87 24.49 2.91
N GLN A 11 -22.11 23.99 3.05
CA GLN A 11 -23.12 24.01 1.99
C GLN A 11 -23.42 25.45 1.57
N LYS A 12 -23.69 26.34 2.53
CA LYS A 12 -23.92 27.77 2.25
C LYS A 12 -22.73 28.44 1.56
N ARG A 13 -21.50 28.00 1.81
CA ARG A 13 -20.29 28.49 1.10
C ARG A 13 -20.28 28.00 -0.34
N ARG A 14 -20.52 26.71 -0.56
CA ARG A 14 -20.64 26.10 -1.89
C ARG A 14 -21.74 26.76 -2.73
N ASP A 15 -22.90 27.01 -2.14
CA ASP A 15 -24.04 27.63 -2.84
C ASP A 15 -23.74 29.06 -3.31
N ARG A 16 -22.78 29.74 -2.68
CA ARG A 16 -22.26 31.05 -3.13
C ARG A 16 -21.13 30.94 -4.17
N GLY A 17 -20.83 29.73 -4.64
CA GLY A 17 -19.77 29.46 -5.62
C GLY A 17 -18.36 29.35 -5.03
N LEU A 18 -18.21 29.22 -3.70
CA LEU A 18 -16.89 29.01 -3.10
C LEU A 18 -16.46 27.55 -3.22
N ARG A 19 -15.19 27.35 -3.60
CA ARG A 19 -14.54 26.04 -3.54
C ARG A 19 -14.27 25.64 -2.10
N LEU A 20 -14.61 24.40 -1.76
CA LEU A 20 -14.51 23.89 -0.41
C LEU A 20 -13.08 23.52 -0.02
N ASN A 21 -12.69 23.86 1.20
CA ASN A 21 -11.44 23.37 1.80
C ASN A 21 -11.61 21.98 2.42
N TYR A 22 -10.53 21.44 2.99
CA TYR A 22 -10.51 20.12 3.64
C TYR A 22 -11.60 19.94 4.73
N PRO A 23 -11.68 20.78 5.79
CA PRO A 23 -12.66 20.55 6.85
C PRO A 23 -14.11 20.74 6.38
N GLU A 24 -14.37 21.63 5.42
CA GLU A 24 -15.70 21.81 4.82
C GLU A 24 -16.13 20.57 4.03
N THR A 25 -15.21 20.02 3.23
CA THR A 25 -15.43 18.80 2.45
C THR A 25 -15.73 17.62 3.37
N MET A 26 -14.92 17.44 4.42
CA MET A 26 -15.15 16.40 5.44
C MET A 26 -16.50 16.57 6.13
N ALA A 27 -16.89 17.79 6.48
CA ALA A 27 -18.17 18.05 7.14
C ALA A 27 -19.36 17.70 6.25
N LEU A 28 -19.34 18.09 4.97
CA LEU A 28 -20.42 17.74 4.01
C LEU A 28 -20.53 16.25 3.79
N LEU A 29 -19.41 15.56 3.53
CA LEU A 29 -19.40 14.11 3.34
C LEU A 29 -19.90 13.38 4.59
N THR A 30 -19.52 13.86 5.78
CA THR A 30 -19.95 13.27 7.04
C THR A 30 -21.44 13.47 7.28
N ALA A 31 -21.96 14.68 7.08
CA ALA A 31 -23.38 14.97 7.20
C ALA A 31 -24.21 14.16 6.20
N TYR A 32 -23.71 13.97 4.97
CA TYR A 32 -24.37 13.11 3.99
C TYR A 32 -24.53 11.67 4.47
N VAL A 33 -23.50 11.09 5.09
CA VAL A 33 -23.58 9.75 5.66
C VAL A 33 -24.65 9.68 6.74
N PHE A 34 -24.68 10.67 7.65
CA PHE A 34 -25.69 10.71 8.71
C PHE A 34 -27.12 10.81 8.18
N GLU A 35 -27.39 11.73 7.26
CA GLU A 35 -28.72 11.90 6.68
C GLU A 35 -29.14 10.67 5.86
N SER A 36 -28.23 10.12 5.05
CA SER A 36 -28.53 8.92 4.26
C SER A 36 -28.77 7.67 5.13
N ALA A 37 -28.04 7.53 6.23
CA ALA A 37 -28.30 6.46 7.20
C ALA A 37 -29.64 6.65 7.89
N ARG A 38 -30.00 7.91 8.22
CA ARG A 38 -31.28 8.27 8.83
C ARG A 38 -32.47 8.01 7.90
N ASP A 39 -32.28 8.21 6.59
CA ASP A 39 -33.23 7.90 5.53
C ASP A 39 -33.36 6.38 5.27
N GLY A 40 -32.51 5.56 5.88
CA GLY A 40 -32.57 4.11 5.78
C GLY A 40 -31.89 3.52 4.55
N LYS A 41 -31.01 4.25 3.87
CA LYS A 41 -30.17 3.68 2.79
C LYS A 41 -29.23 2.62 3.35
N SER A 42 -28.79 1.67 2.51
CA SER A 42 -27.81 0.67 2.92
C SER A 42 -26.40 1.26 3.01
N VAL A 43 -25.51 0.60 3.77
CA VAL A 43 -24.09 1.01 3.87
C VAL A 43 -23.44 1.05 2.49
N SER A 44 -23.67 0.03 1.64
CA SER A 44 -23.12 -0.02 0.29
C SER A 44 -23.61 1.12 -0.59
N ASP A 45 -24.90 1.46 -0.53
CA ASP A 45 -25.44 2.57 -1.33
C ASP A 45 -24.79 3.89 -0.95
N ILE A 46 -24.54 4.12 0.34
CA ILE A 46 -23.89 5.33 0.84
C ILE A 46 -22.41 5.38 0.43
N MET A 47 -21.71 4.23 0.45
CA MET A 47 -20.32 4.15 -0.02
C MET A 47 -20.19 4.57 -1.49
N ASP A 48 -21.12 4.15 -2.34
CA ASP A 48 -21.11 4.48 -3.77
C ASP A 48 -21.60 5.90 -4.05
N SER A 49 -22.75 6.27 -3.50
CA SER A 49 -23.35 7.59 -3.72
C SER A 49 -22.55 8.73 -3.09
N GLY A 50 -21.82 8.47 -1.99
CA GLY A 50 -20.92 9.43 -1.36
C GLY A 50 -19.78 9.91 -2.26
N ARG A 51 -19.35 9.08 -3.23
CA ARG A 51 -18.31 9.43 -4.22
C ARG A 51 -18.79 10.35 -5.33
N GLN A 52 -20.10 10.60 -5.41
CA GLN A 52 -20.74 11.35 -6.48
C GLN A 52 -21.18 12.76 -6.03
N LEU A 53 -20.93 13.12 -4.77
CA LEU A 53 -21.41 14.38 -4.18
C LEU A 53 -20.58 15.60 -4.59
N LEU A 54 -19.28 15.39 -4.77
CA LEU A 54 -18.29 16.43 -4.99
C LEU A 54 -17.35 16.00 -6.10
N THR A 55 -17.01 16.95 -6.94
CA THR A 55 -16.03 16.83 -8.01
C THR A 55 -14.84 17.75 -7.72
N ARG A 56 -13.76 17.67 -8.52
CA ARG A 56 -12.58 18.51 -8.28
C ARG A 56 -12.88 20.01 -8.40
N VAL A 57 -13.91 20.40 -9.17
CA VAL A 57 -14.28 21.81 -9.34
C VAL A 57 -14.99 22.38 -8.11
N ASP A 58 -15.59 21.53 -7.28
CA ASP A 58 -16.28 21.92 -6.05
C ASP A 58 -15.31 22.22 -4.89
N VAL A 59 -14.06 21.75 -4.98
CA VAL A 59 -13.08 21.79 -3.89
C VAL A 59 -11.83 22.58 -4.27
N MET A 60 -11.09 23.03 -3.27
CA MET A 60 -9.79 23.67 -3.46
C MET A 60 -8.73 22.66 -3.95
N ALA A 61 -7.71 23.15 -4.65
CA ALA A 61 -6.60 22.33 -5.11
C ALA A 61 -5.89 21.65 -3.92
N GLY A 62 -5.46 20.39 -4.11
CA GLY A 62 -4.84 19.57 -3.08
C GLY A 62 -5.82 18.86 -2.14
N VAL A 63 -7.09 19.26 -2.06
CA VAL A 63 -8.11 18.59 -1.22
C VAL A 63 -8.38 17.15 -1.67
N PRO A 64 -8.55 16.84 -2.97
CA PRO A 64 -8.72 15.46 -3.44
C PRO A 64 -7.56 14.54 -3.06
N GLU A 65 -6.34 15.08 -3.04
CA GLU A 65 -5.11 14.34 -2.71
C GLU A 65 -4.97 14.07 -1.21
N MET A 66 -5.54 14.94 -0.37
CA MET A 66 -5.54 14.79 1.09
C MET A 66 -6.61 13.82 1.59
N ILE A 67 -7.80 13.78 0.97
CA ILE A 67 -8.93 12.97 1.43
C ILE A 67 -8.98 11.64 0.67
N LYS A 68 -8.24 10.64 1.17
CA LYS A 68 -8.26 9.28 0.61
C LYS A 68 -9.51 8.51 1.04
N ASP A 69 -9.87 8.62 2.31
CA ASP A 69 -10.97 7.87 2.91
C ASP A 69 -11.74 8.77 3.88
N VAL A 70 -13.06 8.63 3.91
CA VAL A 70 -13.93 9.26 4.91
C VAL A 70 -14.65 8.16 5.68
N GLN A 71 -14.40 8.09 6.98
CA GLN A 71 -14.92 7.05 7.87
C GLN A 71 -15.87 7.66 8.90
N VAL A 72 -17.12 7.19 8.91
CA VAL A 72 -18.19 7.75 9.76
C VAL A 72 -19.04 6.62 10.32
N GLU A 73 -19.23 6.61 11.63
CA GLU A 73 -20.20 5.74 12.28
C GLU A 73 -21.56 6.43 12.34
N ALA A 74 -22.60 5.79 11.80
CA ALA A 74 -23.96 6.31 11.80
C ALA A 74 -24.96 5.25 12.28
N THR A 75 -26.10 5.70 12.82
CA THR A 75 -27.17 4.82 13.30
C THR A 75 -28.16 4.53 12.17
N PHE A 76 -28.18 3.27 11.73
CA PHE A 76 -29.12 2.74 10.75
C PHE A 76 -30.32 2.08 11.46
N PRO A 77 -31.39 1.72 10.72
CA PRO A 77 -32.51 0.97 11.29
C PRO A 77 -32.11 -0.35 11.96
N ASP A 78 -30.98 -0.93 11.57
CA ASP A 78 -30.42 -2.18 12.10
C ASP A 78 -29.23 -1.95 13.06
N GLY A 79 -29.08 -0.73 13.59
CA GLY A 79 -28.07 -0.35 14.57
C GLY A 79 -26.91 0.47 13.98
N THR A 80 -25.89 0.73 14.81
CA THR A 80 -24.74 1.55 14.39
C THR A 80 -23.81 0.78 13.45
N LYS A 81 -23.43 1.40 12.33
CA LYS A 81 -22.50 0.84 11.34
C LYS A 81 -21.45 1.87 10.96
N LEU A 82 -20.24 1.39 10.68
CA LEU A 82 -19.17 2.19 10.07
C LEU A 82 -19.35 2.23 8.55
N VAL A 83 -19.42 3.43 7.99
CA VAL A 83 -19.40 3.68 6.55
C VAL A 83 -18.03 4.24 6.18
N THR A 84 -17.39 3.67 5.15
CA THR A 84 -16.13 4.19 4.60
C THR A 84 -16.33 4.57 3.15
N ILE A 85 -16.21 5.87 2.82
CA ILE A 85 -16.22 6.35 1.44
C ILE A 85 -14.77 6.42 0.98
N HIS A 86 -14.38 5.50 0.10
CA HIS A 86 -13.06 5.46 -0.52
C HIS A 86 -12.99 6.42 -1.70
N SER A 87 -11.94 7.24 -1.76
CA SER A 87 -11.69 8.24 -2.82
C SER A 87 -12.97 9.02 -3.17
N PRO A 88 -13.49 9.81 -2.22
CA PRO A 88 -14.79 10.49 -2.35
C PRO A 88 -14.84 11.49 -3.50
N ILE A 89 -13.68 11.88 -4.05
CA ILE A 89 -13.54 12.78 -5.19
C ILE A 89 -12.76 12.03 -6.29
N PRO A 90 -13.44 11.22 -7.12
CA PRO A 90 -12.81 10.16 -7.92
C PRO A 90 -12.15 10.63 -9.23
N GLU A 91 -12.31 11.89 -9.63
CA GLU A 91 -11.81 12.38 -10.92
C GLU A 91 -10.27 12.21 -11.00
N ALA A 92 -9.82 11.40 -11.96
CA ALA A 92 -8.40 11.19 -12.21
C ALA A 92 -7.88 12.39 -13.02
N ALA A 93 -7.41 13.43 -12.35
CA ALA A 93 -6.51 14.38 -13.00
C ALA A 93 -5.30 13.58 -13.52
N LYS A 94 -4.85 13.84 -14.76
CA LYS A 94 -3.55 13.28 -15.18
C LYS A 94 -2.52 13.77 -14.18
N LYS A 95 -1.49 12.97 -13.87
CA LYS A 95 -0.45 13.40 -12.93
C LYS A 95 0.18 14.74 -13.32
N GLU A 96 0.21 15.04 -14.61
CA GLU A 96 0.65 16.33 -15.16
C GLU A 96 -0.27 17.52 -14.80
N ASP A 97 -1.55 17.27 -14.54
CA ASP A 97 -2.57 18.30 -14.24
C ASP A 97 -2.67 18.63 -12.74
N ILE A 98 -1.99 17.88 -11.87
CA ILE A 98 -2.02 18.08 -10.41
C ILE A 98 -0.90 19.05 -10.00
N GLU A 99 -1.23 20.34 -10.01
CA GLU A 99 -0.29 21.42 -9.65
C GLU A 99 0.05 21.43 -8.14
N ILE A 100 -0.92 21.10 -7.27
CA ILE A 100 -0.76 21.15 -5.81
C ILE A 100 -1.09 19.79 -5.22
N HIS A 101 -0.09 19.15 -4.61
CA HIS A 101 -0.26 17.88 -3.90
C HIS A 101 0.40 17.97 -2.51
N PRO A 102 -0.35 18.37 -1.47
CA PRO A 102 0.17 18.46 -0.11
C PRO A 102 0.75 17.12 0.34
N GLY A 103 1.92 17.15 0.99
CA GLY A 103 2.60 15.94 1.47
C GLY A 103 3.10 15.00 0.35
N LYS A 104 3.21 15.47 -0.90
CA LYS A 104 3.86 14.73 -1.97
C LYS A 104 5.29 14.40 -1.54
N VAL A 105 5.60 13.10 -1.53
CA VAL A 105 6.97 12.65 -1.31
C VAL A 105 7.74 12.94 -2.58
N GLU A 106 8.58 13.96 -2.52
CA GLU A 106 9.61 14.20 -3.53
C GLU A 106 10.80 13.32 -3.16
N HIS A 107 11.14 12.37 -4.02
CA HIS A 107 12.40 11.67 -3.85
C HIS A 107 13.54 12.59 -4.37
N PRO A 108 14.75 12.48 -3.83
CA PRO A 108 15.89 13.23 -4.35
C PRO A 108 16.14 12.89 -5.81
N LYS A 109 16.43 13.92 -6.64
CA LYS A 109 16.96 13.77 -8.02
C LYS A 109 18.08 12.71 -8.03
N PRO A 110 18.17 11.83 -9.04
CA PRO A 110 19.16 10.76 -9.02
C PRO A 110 20.56 11.41 -8.99
N PRO A 111 21.53 10.82 -8.28
CA PRO A 111 22.88 11.36 -8.28
C PRO A 111 23.43 11.38 -9.71
N HIS A 112 24.14 12.45 -10.08
CA HIS A 112 24.85 12.53 -11.36
C HIS A 112 25.77 11.31 -11.54
N LYS A 113 25.75 10.70 -12.73
CA LYS A 113 26.73 9.64 -13.06
C LYS A 113 28.16 10.21 -12.96
N PRO A 114 29.12 9.48 -12.38
CA PRO A 114 30.48 9.96 -12.17
C PRO A 114 31.27 10.22 -13.47
N ASP A 115 30.89 9.60 -14.60
CA ASP A 115 31.56 9.75 -15.90
C ASP A 115 30.87 10.74 -16.86
N CYS A 116 29.96 11.60 -16.37
CA CYS A 116 29.34 12.60 -17.24
C CYS A 116 30.22 13.85 -17.38
N PRO A 117 30.63 14.23 -18.61
CA PRO A 117 31.42 15.43 -18.82
C PRO A 117 30.57 16.67 -18.56
N VAL A 118 31.12 17.60 -17.77
CA VAL A 118 30.53 18.92 -17.56
C VAL A 118 30.97 19.79 -18.74
N ASP A 119 30.14 19.92 -19.77
CA ASP A 119 30.46 20.77 -20.90
C ASP A 119 29.96 22.20 -20.65
N CYS A 120 30.87 23.06 -20.21
CA CYS A 120 30.61 24.46 -19.88
C CYS A 120 30.99 25.43 -21.02
N GLU A 121 31.30 24.95 -22.23
CA GLU A 121 32.00 25.80 -23.21
C GLU A 121 31.18 26.99 -23.74
N HIS A 122 29.84 27.03 -23.55
CA HIS A 122 29.03 28.19 -23.95
C HIS A 122 27.79 28.44 -23.08
N ASP A 123 27.95 28.85 -21.81
CA ASP A 123 27.09 29.88 -21.21
C ASP A 123 27.54 30.28 -19.80
N GLN A 124 27.76 31.58 -19.57
CA GLN A 124 28.19 32.11 -18.27
C GLN A 124 27.02 32.41 -17.30
N ASN A 125 25.80 31.92 -17.54
CA ASN A 125 24.66 32.29 -16.69
C ASN A 125 23.44 31.33 -16.66
N SER A 126 23.63 30.02 -16.82
CA SER A 126 22.53 29.05 -16.67
C SER A 126 22.96 27.82 -15.87
N SER A 127 22.44 27.67 -14.66
CA SER A 127 22.45 26.42 -13.89
C SER A 127 21.42 25.40 -14.41
N GLN A 128 20.93 25.56 -15.65
CA GLN A 128 19.85 24.79 -16.25
C GLN A 128 20.23 24.12 -17.59
N HIS A 129 21.51 24.07 -17.96
CA HIS A 129 21.92 23.41 -19.21
C HIS A 129 22.95 22.30 -19.01
N CYS A 130 22.61 21.30 -18.18
CA CYS A 130 23.38 20.06 -17.99
C CYS A 130 22.46 18.81 -17.91
N ASP A 131 21.25 18.86 -18.48
CA ASP A 131 20.22 17.82 -18.31
C ASP A 131 20.38 16.59 -19.23
N LYS A 132 21.47 16.46 -20.00
CA LYS A 132 21.69 15.28 -20.87
C LYS A 132 22.23 14.04 -20.14
N CYS A 133 22.34 14.10 -18.82
CA CYS A 133 22.93 13.06 -17.97
C CYS A 133 21.97 12.46 -16.95
N THR A 134 20.68 12.78 -17.02
CA THR A 134 19.66 12.15 -16.18
C THR A 134 19.15 10.89 -16.88
N ASP A 135 19.50 9.71 -16.36
CA ASP A 135 18.70 8.52 -16.63
C ASP A 135 17.40 8.68 -15.84
N GLU A 136 16.35 9.19 -16.47
CA GLU A 136 14.99 9.15 -15.92
C GLU A 136 14.61 7.70 -15.56
N ASP A 137 15.16 6.71 -16.28
CA ASP A 137 14.94 5.27 -16.08
C ASP A 137 15.51 4.71 -14.76
N ALA A 138 16.47 5.39 -14.10
CA ALA A 138 17.08 4.90 -12.86
C ALA A 138 16.12 4.93 -11.65
N TRP A 139 15.00 5.65 -11.76
CA TRP A 139 13.98 5.79 -10.71
C TRP A 139 13.09 4.57 -10.54
N HIS A 140 13.03 3.72 -11.57
CA HIS A 140 12.23 2.50 -11.58
C HIS A 140 13.06 1.27 -11.22
N LEU A 141 14.32 1.44 -10.81
CA LEU A 141 15.14 0.31 -10.41
C LEU A 141 14.58 -0.31 -9.12
N PRO A 142 14.32 -1.62 -9.11
CA PRO A 142 13.77 -2.29 -7.94
C PRO A 142 14.75 -2.19 -6.78
N ILE A 143 14.23 -1.91 -5.58
CA ILE A 143 15.04 -1.90 -4.37
C ILE A 143 15.40 -3.36 -4.02
N GLU A 144 16.68 -3.68 -4.10
CA GLU A 144 17.20 -4.96 -3.62
C GLU A 144 17.14 -5.00 -2.09
N TYR A 145 16.57 -6.07 -1.55
CA TYR A 145 16.49 -6.33 -0.10
C TYR A 145 17.25 -7.61 0.24
N ASN A 146 17.78 -7.72 1.47
CA ASN A 146 18.56 -8.87 1.95
C ASN A 146 19.79 -9.24 1.05
N LYS A 147 20.39 -8.25 0.37
CA LYS A 147 21.46 -8.44 -0.65
C LYS A 147 22.68 -9.27 -0.20
N ASN A 148 22.98 -9.26 1.10
CA ASN A 148 24.19 -9.89 1.64
C ASN A 148 23.93 -11.25 2.31
N THR A 149 22.73 -11.81 2.17
CA THR A 149 22.35 -13.04 2.84
C THR A 149 22.15 -14.16 1.82
N GLU A 150 22.77 -15.32 2.06
CA GLU A 150 22.51 -16.51 1.27
C GLU A 150 21.08 -17.00 1.49
N PHE A 151 20.42 -17.45 0.43
CA PHE A 151 19.07 -18.00 0.50
C PHE A 151 19.01 -19.45 0.00
N VAL A 152 18.08 -20.19 0.57
CA VAL A 152 17.76 -21.58 0.20
C VAL A 152 16.32 -21.63 -0.31
N ALA A 153 16.12 -22.19 -1.49
CA ALA A 153 14.78 -22.41 -2.03
C ALA A 153 14.18 -23.70 -1.44
N VAL A 154 12.99 -23.58 -0.84
CA VAL A 154 12.21 -24.70 -0.32
C VAL A 154 10.83 -24.71 -0.95
N LYS A 155 10.25 -25.89 -1.07
CA LYS A 155 8.88 -26.06 -1.54
C LYS A 155 7.98 -26.25 -0.33
N VAL A 156 6.90 -25.49 -0.22
CA VAL A 156 5.98 -25.53 0.92
C VAL A 156 4.59 -25.83 0.42
N ARG A 157 3.97 -26.87 0.98
CA ARG A 157 2.60 -27.30 0.68
C ARG A 157 1.73 -27.18 1.92
N ASN A 158 0.54 -26.63 1.76
CA ASN A 158 -0.47 -26.61 2.82
C ASN A 158 -1.35 -27.87 2.74
N GLU A 159 -1.21 -28.79 3.70
CA GLU A 159 -2.06 -29.96 3.83
C GLU A 159 -3.24 -29.74 4.81
N ALA A 160 -3.41 -28.52 5.33
CA ALA A 160 -4.56 -28.15 6.16
C ALA A 160 -5.83 -27.92 5.35
N ASP A 161 -6.96 -27.90 6.06
CA ASP A 161 -8.29 -27.52 5.56
C ASP A 161 -8.54 -26.00 5.59
N ARG A 162 -7.57 -25.23 6.08
CA ARG A 162 -7.66 -23.77 6.29
C ARG A 162 -6.48 -23.03 5.69
N PRO A 163 -6.66 -21.77 5.27
CA PRO A 163 -5.57 -20.95 4.78
C PRO A 163 -4.56 -20.63 5.88
N ILE A 164 -3.28 -20.62 5.51
CA ILE A 164 -2.16 -20.31 6.41
C ILE A 164 -1.36 -19.16 5.80
N GLN A 165 -1.01 -18.16 6.61
CA GLN A 165 -0.25 -17.01 6.17
C GLN A 165 0.98 -16.83 7.05
N VAL A 166 2.16 -16.79 6.44
CA VAL A 166 3.45 -16.72 7.13
C VAL A 166 4.11 -15.38 6.84
N GLY A 167 4.47 -14.65 7.89
CA GLY A 167 5.09 -13.33 7.80
C GLY A 167 6.59 -13.37 7.45
N SER A 168 7.10 -12.26 6.94
CA SER A 168 8.51 -12.06 6.54
C SER A 168 9.56 -12.41 7.60
N HIS A 169 9.26 -12.21 8.88
CA HIS A 169 10.20 -12.39 10.01
C HIS A 169 9.79 -13.51 10.96
N TYR A 170 8.81 -14.33 10.56
CA TYR A 170 8.41 -15.48 11.35
C TYR A 170 9.40 -16.63 11.14
N ASN A 171 9.76 -17.33 12.21
CA ASN A 171 10.69 -18.46 12.13
C ASN A 171 10.02 -19.64 11.42
N LEU A 172 10.59 -20.09 10.31
CA LEU A 172 9.97 -21.14 9.50
C LEU A 172 9.91 -22.49 10.23
N SER A 173 10.80 -22.73 11.19
CA SER A 173 10.75 -23.95 12.00
C SER A 173 9.45 -24.04 12.82
N GLU A 174 8.92 -22.90 13.26
CA GLU A 174 7.77 -22.78 14.16
C GLU A 174 6.43 -22.65 13.43
N VAL A 175 6.43 -22.64 12.08
CA VAL A 175 5.17 -22.49 11.33
C VAL A 175 4.25 -23.66 11.59
N ASN A 176 2.97 -23.47 11.26
CA ASN A 176 1.94 -24.47 11.43
C ASN A 176 2.42 -25.87 10.95
N ALA A 177 2.19 -26.90 11.77
CA ALA A 177 2.62 -28.27 11.52
C ALA A 177 2.03 -28.87 10.23
N PHE A 178 0.90 -28.35 9.76
CA PHE A 178 0.28 -28.76 8.48
C PHE A 178 0.92 -28.12 7.24
N LEU A 179 1.90 -27.22 7.41
CA LEU A 179 2.76 -26.77 6.31
C LEU A 179 3.91 -27.75 6.13
N MET A 180 3.79 -28.58 5.10
CA MET A 180 4.79 -29.55 4.71
C MET A 180 5.87 -28.86 3.90
N VAL A 181 7.12 -28.99 4.35
CA VAL A 181 8.29 -28.39 3.69
C VAL A 181 9.08 -29.49 3.00
N GLU A 182 9.42 -29.27 1.74
CA GLU A 182 10.28 -30.14 0.96
C GLU A 182 11.56 -29.36 0.60
N SER A 183 12.72 -29.99 0.78
CA SER A 183 14.03 -29.43 0.40
C SER A 183 14.64 -30.19 -0.77
N LYS A 184 15.45 -29.51 -1.56
CA LYS A 184 16.27 -30.16 -2.60
C LYS A 184 17.43 -30.90 -1.95
N ARG A 185 17.63 -32.17 -2.31
CA ARG A 185 18.82 -32.93 -1.90
C ARG A 185 20.07 -32.38 -2.60
N ALA A 186 21.10 -32.11 -1.81
CA ALA A 186 22.35 -31.48 -2.26
C ALA A 186 23.21 -32.30 -3.25
N SER A 187 22.86 -33.55 -3.56
CA SER A 187 23.73 -34.44 -4.36
C SER A 187 23.33 -34.62 -5.83
N ASP A 188 22.09 -34.26 -6.24
CA ASP A 188 21.63 -34.49 -7.63
C ASP A 188 20.63 -33.44 -8.16
N GLY A 189 20.24 -32.44 -7.34
CA GLY A 189 19.49 -31.25 -7.76
C GLY A 189 18.06 -31.44 -8.27
N SER A 190 17.62 -32.66 -8.56
CA SER A 190 16.37 -32.96 -9.27
C SER A 190 15.20 -33.45 -8.41
N THR A 191 15.42 -33.84 -7.15
CA THR A 191 14.39 -34.50 -6.32
C THR A 191 14.15 -33.74 -5.02
N TRP A 192 12.88 -33.40 -4.76
CA TRP A 192 12.39 -32.82 -3.51
C TRP A 192 12.08 -33.93 -2.52
N ALA A 193 12.56 -33.81 -1.28
CA ALA A 193 12.25 -34.75 -0.21
C ALA A 193 11.44 -34.04 0.88
N LYS A 194 10.33 -34.66 1.30
CA LYS A 194 9.53 -34.18 2.45
C LYS A 194 10.40 -34.22 3.70
N ILE A 195 10.40 -33.12 4.45
CA ILE A 195 11.09 -33.00 5.73
C ILE A 195 10.04 -33.09 6.83
N SER A 196 10.30 -33.94 7.82
CA SER A 196 9.41 -34.03 8.99
C SER A 196 9.49 -32.75 9.85
N PRO A 197 8.45 -32.39 10.62
CA PRO A 197 8.49 -31.21 11.49
C PRO A 197 9.70 -31.16 12.45
N ALA A 198 10.15 -32.31 12.94
CA ALA A 198 11.34 -32.41 13.80
C ALA A 198 12.64 -32.12 13.04
N GLU A 199 12.78 -32.62 11.82
CA GLU A 199 13.93 -32.32 10.96
C GLU A 199 13.91 -30.87 10.48
N ARG A 200 12.72 -30.29 10.27
CA ARG A 200 12.54 -28.87 9.93
C ARG A 200 13.07 -27.96 11.03
N LEU A 201 12.80 -28.30 12.30
CA LEU A 201 13.31 -27.57 13.45
C LEU A 201 14.84 -27.54 13.51
N ASN A 202 15.50 -28.64 13.13
CA ASN A 202 16.97 -28.70 13.13
C ASN A 202 17.59 -28.08 11.88
N THR A 203 16.99 -28.27 10.70
CA THR A 203 17.56 -27.86 9.41
C THR A 203 17.37 -26.37 9.14
N TYR A 204 16.18 -25.87 9.46
CA TYR A 204 15.79 -24.47 9.25
C TYR A 204 15.55 -23.74 10.56
N ALA A 205 16.28 -24.14 11.62
CA ALA A 205 16.43 -23.32 12.81
C ALA A 205 16.86 -21.92 12.36
N ASP A 206 16.16 -20.90 12.84
CA ASP A 206 16.46 -19.49 12.59
C ASP A 206 16.46 -19.10 11.11
N HIS A 207 15.53 -19.63 10.33
CA HIS A 207 15.30 -19.19 8.95
C HIS A 207 13.97 -18.45 8.82
N ARG A 208 13.95 -17.43 7.97
CA ARG A 208 12.76 -16.61 7.66
C ARG A 208 12.59 -16.44 6.16
N LEU A 209 11.40 -16.04 5.72
CA LEU A 209 11.10 -15.82 4.30
C LEU A 209 11.87 -14.63 3.72
N ASN A 210 12.41 -14.79 2.51
CA ASN A 210 13.05 -13.73 1.72
C ASN A 210 12.02 -12.86 0.99
N ILE A 211 11.21 -12.13 1.74
CA ILE A 211 10.19 -11.22 1.20
C ILE A 211 10.33 -9.83 1.84
N PRO A 212 9.72 -8.77 1.26
CA PRO A 212 9.77 -7.45 1.86
C PRO A 212 9.25 -7.44 3.30
N ALA A 213 9.91 -6.67 4.16
CA ALA A 213 9.55 -6.58 5.57
C ALA A 213 8.07 -6.16 5.75
N GLY A 214 7.38 -6.79 6.69
CA GLY A 214 5.94 -6.57 6.93
C GLY A 214 5.00 -7.25 5.93
N LYS A 215 5.51 -7.87 4.86
CA LYS A 215 4.72 -8.73 3.97
C LYS A 215 4.66 -10.17 4.50
N SER A 216 3.84 -10.97 3.82
CA SER A 216 3.61 -12.38 4.13
C SER A 216 3.29 -13.17 2.87
N VAL A 217 3.55 -14.47 2.90
CA VAL A 217 3.10 -15.43 1.88
C VAL A 217 1.87 -16.15 2.41
N ARG A 218 0.85 -16.27 1.57
CA ARG A 218 -0.41 -16.94 1.89
C ARG A 218 -0.46 -18.28 1.15
N PHE A 219 -0.88 -19.32 1.84
CA PHE A 219 -1.03 -20.68 1.33
C PHE A 219 -2.50 -21.09 1.52
N GLU A 220 -3.23 -21.28 0.42
CA GLU A 220 -4.60 -21.83 0.48
C GLU A 220 -4.56 -23.34 0.79
N PRO A 221 -5.68 -23.97 1.21
CA PRO A 221 -5.73 -25.42 1.39
C PRO A 221 -5.33 -26.19 0.12
N GLY A 222 -4.31 -27.05 0.22
CA GLY A 222 -3.77 -27.83 -0.90
C GLY A 222 -2.75 -27.12 -1.78
N ASP A 223 -2.55 -25.81 -1.60
CA ASP A 223 -1.63 -25.01 -2.41
C ASP A 223 -0.17 -25.39 -2.14
N GLU A 224 0.67 -25.13 -3.14
CA GLU A 224 2.09 -25.42 -3.10
C GLU A 224 2.89 -24.27 -3.73
N HIS A 225 3.82 -23.70 -2.96
CA HIS A 225 4.69 -22.61 -3.41
C HIS A 225 6.17 -22.94 -3.18
N CYS A 226 7.01 -22.53 -4.13
CA CYS A 226 8.44 -22.42 -3.90
C CYS A 226 8.71 -21.08 -3.22
N VAL A 227 9.34 -21.11 -2.05
CA VAL A 227 9.71 -19.92 -1.29
C VAL A 227 11.20 -19.92 -0.99
N GLU A 228 11.77 -18.73 -0.90
CA GLU A 228 13.17 -18.53 -0.52
C GLU A 228 13.27 -18.26 0.98
N LEU A 229 14.23 -18.91 1.62
CA LEU A 229 14.54 -18.77 3.04
C LEU A 229 15.91 -18.18 3.22
N LEU A 230 16.06 -17.29 4.19
CA LEU A 230 17.34 -16.74 4.60
C LEU A 230 17.52 -16.89 6.10
N LYS A 231 18.78 -16.97 6.54
CA LYS A 231 19.13 -17.11 7.96
C LYS A 231 18.94 -15.80 8.72
N ILE A 232 18.36 -15.85 9.91
CA ILE A 232 18.22 -14.70 10.78
C ILE A 232 19.61 -14.29 11.28
N GLU A 233 20.03 -13.05 10.98
CA GLU A 233 21.38 -12.54 11.27
C GLU A 233 21.54 -11.97 12.70
N ALA A 234 20.45 -11.86 13.47
CA ALA A 234 20.52 -11.43 14.86
C ALA A 234 20.89 -12.61 15.77
N LYS A 235 21.83 -12.42 16.70
CA LYS A 235 22.02 -13.35 17.83
C LYS A 235 20.72 -13.39 18.65
N GLN A 236 20.11 -14.56 18.74
CA GLN A 236 19.18 -14.86 19.84
C GLN A 236 19.95 -14.92 21.16
#